data_AF-A0A7Z6T2K3-F1
#
_entry.id   AF-A0A7Z6T2K3-F1
#
_cell.length_a   1.000
_cell.length_b   1.000
_cell.length_c   1.000
_cell.angle_alpha   90.00
_cell.angle_beta   90.00
_cell.angle_gamma   90.00
#
_symmetry.space_group_name_H-M   'P 1'
#
loop_
_entity.id
_entity.type
_entity.pdbx_description
1 polymer ?
#
loop_
_entity_poly.entity_id
_entity_poly.type
_entity_poly.pdbx_seq_one_letter_code
_entity_poly.pdbx_strand_id
1 'polypeptide(L)'
;MRNKPPRLFAAEYDQAAQRARTLAEIARDRFAPPKTISVLREIAALLDRVAKDLSVYETRKYIGLSYEASRDLCEAEALALANPAARFAPDFTLYVLQPLNSRPFPLPDPLHPVTRQFARREARATHRIWAHNAEGEQLTGDPSQWLRLVMAAWRDWATLAVEVEVDNARPDNRRARP
;
A
#
# COMPACT_ATOMS: atom_id res chain seq x y z
N MET A 1 -27.58 8.99 -10.94
CA MET A 1 -26.57 7.91 -10.99
C MET A 1 -26.53 7.37 -12.41
N ARG A 2 -25.43 7.58 -13.16
CA ARG A 2 -25.29 6.99 -14.51
C ARG A 2 -24.85 5.54 -14.35
N ASN A 3 -25.69 4.60 -14.78
CA ASN A 3 -25.34 3.18 -14.84
C ASN A 3 -24.19 3.01 -15.84
N LYS A 4 -22.98 2.69 -15.35
CA LYS A 4 -21.88 2.27 -16.21
C LYS A 4 -22.29 0.95 -16.91
N PRO A 5 -22.02 0.78 -18.22
CA PRO A 5 -22.28 -0.49 -18.89
C PRO A 5 -21.51 -1.66 -18.25
N PRO A 6 -22.04 -2.90 -18.32
CA PRO A 6 -21.46 -4.09 -17.65
C PRO A 6 -19.97 -4.32 -17.94
N ARG A 7 -19.51 -3.96 -19.14
CA ARG A 7 -18.12 -4.12 -19.59
C ARG A 7 -17.12 -3.23 -18.85
N LEU A 8 -17.54 -2.07 -18.34
CA LEU A 8 -16.64 -1.19 -17.59
C LEU A 8 -16.30 -1.75 -16.21
N PHE A 9 -17.23 -2.51 -15.60
CA PHE A 9 -16.96 -3.16 -14.33
C PHE A 9 -15.93 -4.30 -14.48
N ALA A 10 -16.02 -5.13 -15.53
CA ALA A 10 -15.05 -6.21 -15.74
C ALA A 10 -13.59 -5.70 -15.78
N ALA A 11 -13.33 -4.62 -16.53
CA ALA A 11 -12.00 -4.02 -16.62
C ALA A 11 -11.48 -3.45 -15.30
N GLU A 12 -12.36 -2.85 -14.48
CA GLU A 12 -12.00 -2.32 -13.16
C GLU A 12 -11.63 -3.45 -12.18
N TYR A 13 -12.34 -4.58 -12.24
CA TYR A 13 -12.06 -5.77 -11.41
C TYR A 13 -10.78 -6.48 -11.85
N ASP A 14 -10.52 -6.57 -13.16
CA ASP A 14 -9.25 -7.12 -13.68
C ASP A 14 -8.05 -6.28 -13.27
N GLN A 15 -8.19 -4.94 -13.29
CA GLN A 15 -7.17 -4.04 -12.79
C GLN A 15 -6.94 -4.23 -11.29
N ALA A 16 -8.00 -4.33 -10.49
CA ALA A 16 -7.90 -4.59 -9.06
C ALA A 16 -7.23 -5.95 -8.78
N ALA A 17 -7.62 -7.00 -9.52
CA ALA A 17 -7.00 -8.31 -9.44
C ALA A 17 -5.50 -8.26 -9.77
N GLN A 18 -5.12 -7.54 -10.83
CA GLN A 18 -3.73 -7.37 -11.22
C GLN A 18 -2.93 -6.64 -10.13
N ARG A 19 -3.48 -5.57 -9.54
CA ARG A 19 -2.81 -4.85 -8.44
C ARG A 19 -2.63 -5.74 -7.21
N ALA A 20 -3.61 -6.58 -6.88
CA ALA A 20 -3.48 -7.57 -5.81
C ALA A 20 -2.34 -8.57 -6.09
N ARG A 21 -2.24 -9.11 -7.32
CA ARG A 21 -1.12 -9.99 -7.71
C ARG A 21 0.23 -9.29 -7.58
N THR A 22 0.34 -8.06 -8.08
CA THR A 22 1.58 -7.28 -8.00
C THR A 22 1.99 -7.02 -6.54
N LEU A 23 1.05 -6.73 -5.64
CA LEU A 23 1.37 -6.60 -4.21
C LEU A 23 1.78 -7.93 -3.57
N ALA A 24 1.17 -9.04 -3.98
CA ALA A 24 1.57 -10.36 -3.53
C ALA A 24 3.01 -10.68 -3.96
N GLU A 25 3.38 -10.35 -5.20
CA GLU A 25 4.75 -10.46 -5.71
C GLU A 25 5.72 -9.58 -4.91
N ILE A 26 5.38 -8.30 -4.67
CA ILE A 26 6.18 -7.40 -3.84
C ILE A 26 6.40 -7.98 -2.44
N ALA A 27 5.36 -8.60 -1.84
CA ALA A 27 5.47 -9.24 -0.53
C ALA A 27 6.44 -10.43 -0.56
N ARG A 28 6.37 -11.29 -1.60
CA ARG A 28 7.27 -12.45 -1.76
C ARG A 28 8.71 -12.06 -2.02
N ASP A 29 8.93 -11.05 -2.87
CA ASP A 29 10.26 -10.61 -3.31
C ASP A 29 11.03 -9.85 -2.22
N ARG A 30 10.35 -9.43 -1.15
CA ARG A 30 10.92 -8.60 -0.10
C ARG A 30 11.82 -9.44 0.82
N PHE A 31 13.10 -9.09 0.84
CA PHE A 31 14.06 -9.62 1.82
C PHE A 31 13.76 -9.08 3.22
N ALA A 32 13.65 -9.97 4.21
CA ALA A 32 13.37 -9.60 5.60
C ALA A 32 13.88 -10.67 6.59
N PRO A 33 13.92 -10.40 7.91
CA PRO A 33 14.22 -11.43 8.90
C PRO A 33 13.19 -12.58 8.89
N PRO A 34 13.52 -13.78 9.38
CA PRO A 34 12.66 -14.97 9.28
C PRO A 34 11.22 -14.77 9.78
N LYS A 35 11.03 -14.08 10.90
CA LYS A 35 9.71 -13.77 11.46
C LYS A 35 8.88 -12.91 10.49
N THR A 36 9.50 -11.91 9.88
CA THR A 36 8.84 -11.02 8.91
C THR A 36 8.58 -11.74 7.58
N ILE A 37 9.46 -12.64 7.14
CA ILE A 37 9.24 -13.45 5.94
C ILE A 37 7.94 -14.26 6.05
N SER A 38 7.66 -14.86 7.22
CA SER A 38 6.42 -15.63 7.41
C SER A 38 5.19 -14.74 7.21
N VAL A 39 5.18 -13.56 7.81
CA VAL A 39 4.09 -12.58 7.67
C VAL A 39 3.93 -12.10 6.22
N LEU A 40 5.04 -11.82 5.54
CA LEU A 40 5.02 -11.42 4.13
C LEU A 40 4.44 -12.51 3.22
N ARG A 41 4.74 -13.79 3.49
CA ARG A 41 4.16 -14.92 2.76
C ARG A 41 2.66 -15.05 3.01
N GLU A 42 2.21 -14.79 4.23
CA GLU A 42 0.79 -14.83 4.59
C GLU A 42 0.00 -13.70 3.92
N ILE A 43 0.54 -12.46 3.95
CA ILE A 43 0.01 -11.33 3.20
C ILE A 43 -0.06 -11.65 1.70
N ALA A 44 0.99 -12.25 1.12
CA ALA A 44 0.99 -12.65 -0.28
C ALA A 44 -0.11 -13.68 -0.59
N ALA A 45 -0.30 -14.67 0.28
CA ALA A 45 -1.33 -15.69 0.12
C ALA A 45 -2.76 -15.11 0.19
N LEU A 46 -2.99 -14.14 1.09
CA LEU A 46 -4.25 -13.40 1.16
C LEU A 46 -4.52 -12.62 -0.13
N LEU A 47 -3.50 -11.91 -0.63
CA LEU A 47 -3.61 -11.12 -1.86
C LEU A 47 -3.82 -11.97 -3.12
N ASP A 48 -3.24 -13.17 -3.18
CA ASP A 48 -3.53 -14.13 -4.26
C ASP A 48 -5.00 -14.57 -4.26
N ARG A 49 -5.56 -14.83 -3.07
CA ARG A 49 -6.98 -15.20 -2.94
C ARG A 49 -7.88 -14.07 -3.39
N VAL A 50 -7.56 -12.83 -2.99
CA VAL A 50 -8.25 -11.63 -3.47
C VAL A 50 -8.17 -11.51 -4.99
N ALA A 51 -6.98 -11.67 -5.57
CA ALA A 51 -6.80 -11.60 -7.02
C ALA A 51 -7.60 -12.68 -7.76
N LYS A 52 -7.66 -13.89 -7.22
CA LYS A 52 -8.47 -14.98 -7.77
C LYS A 52 -9.95 -14.63 -7.73
N ASP A 53 -10.46 -14.19 -6.58
CA ASP A 53 -11.85 -13.81 -6.41
C ASP A 53 -12.29 -12.68 -7.35
N LEU A 54 -11.45 -11.65 -7.48
CA LEU A 54 -11.71 -10.52 -8.39
C LEU A 54 -11.70 -10.93 -9.86
N SER A 55 -10.86 -11.90 -10.25
CA SER A 55 -10.78 -12.38 -11.64
C SER A 55 -11.97 -13.24 -12.10
N VAL A 56 -12.77 -13.77 -11.17
CA VAL A 56 -13.92 -14.64 -11.48
C VAL A 56 -15.23 -13.81 -11.54
N TYR A 57 -15.15 -12.49 -11.34
CA TYR A 57 -16.32 -11.63 -11.12
C TYR A 57 -17.24 -11.44 -12.34
N GLU A 58 -16.87 -11.92 -13.54
CA GLU A 58 -17.71 -11.88 -14.76
C GLU A 58 -19.12 -12.48 -14.61
N THR A 59 -19.43 -13.19 -13.52
CA THR A 59 -20.67 -13.97 -13.35
C THR A 59 -21.61 -13.53 -12.22
N ARG A 60 -21.28 -12.53 -11.39
CA ARG A 60 -22.12 -12.19 -10.20
C ARG A 60 -22.93 -10.91 -10.39
N LYS A 61 -24.24 -11.01 -10.18
CA LYS A 61 -25.26 -9.93 -10.25
C LYS A 61 -25.10 -8.80 -9.23
N TYR A 62 -24.14 -8.87 -8.32
CA TYR A 62 -23.92 -7.84 -7.31
C TYR A 62 -22.96 -6.77 -7.84
N ILE A 63 -22.97 -5.58 -7.23
CA ILE A 63 -22.02 -4.50 -7.50
C ILE A 63 -21.21 -4.34 -6.21
N GLY A 64 -20.03 -4.96 -6.11
CA GLY A 64 -19.16 -4.83 -4.94
C GLY A 64 -18.17 -6.00 -4.74
N LEU A 65 -17.21 -5.84 -3.83
CA LEU A 65 -16.30 -6.93 -3.44
C LEU A 65 -17.09 -8.11 -2.85
N SER A 66 -16.60 -9.33 -3.08
CA SER A 66 -17.07 -10.49 -2.33
C SER A 66 -16.76 -10.32 -0.84
N TYR A 67 -17.54 -11.00 0.02
CA TYR A 67 -17.25 -11.03 1.45
C TYR A 67 -15.84 -11.60 1.70
N GLU A 68 -15.47 -12.64 0.95
CA GLU A 68 -14.17 -13.30 1.03
C GLU A 68 -13.01 -12.37 0.66
N ALA A 69 -13.10 -11.66 -0.47
CA ALA A 69 -12.09 -10.70 -0.88
C ALA A 69 -11.98 -9.53 0.12
N SER A 70 -13.11 -9.07 0.67
CA SER A 70 -13.12 -8.00 1.67
C SER A 70 -12.43 -8.45 2.95
N ARG A 71 -12.77 -9.64 3.45
CA ARG A 71 -12.15 -10.24 4.64
C ARG A 71 -10.64 -10.40 4.43
N ASP A 72 -10.23 -10.98 3.31
CA ASP A 72 -8.83 -11.28 3.04
C ASP A 72 -7.99 -9.99 2.88
N LEU A 73 -8.55 -8.91 2.31
CA LEU A 73 -7.91 -7.59 2.31
C LEU A 73 -7.75 -7.03 3.73
N CYS A 74 -8.82 -7.03 4.54
CA CYS A 74 -8.74 -6.54 5.92
C CYS A 74 -7.74 -7.33 6.76
N GLU A 75 -7.65 -8.65 6.59
CA GLU A 75 -6.68 -9.49 7.29
C GLU A 75 -5.24 -9.20 6.84
N ALA A 76 -5.02 -8.98 5.53
CA ALA A 76 -3.69 -8.60 5.03
C ALA A 76 -3.23 -7.24 5.59
N GLU A 77 -4.14 -6.29 5.71
CA GLU A 77 -3.90 -4.98 6.31
C GLU A 77 -3.61 -5.09 7.81
N ALA A 78 -4.41 -5.86 8.54
CA ALA A 78 -4.19 -6.13 9.97
C ALA A 78 -2.82 -6.78 10.23
N LEU A 79 -2.42 -7.75 9.40
CA LEU A 79 -1.09 -8.36 9.47
C LEU A 79 0.04 -7.37 9.22
N ALA A 80 -0.11 -6.48 8.22
CA ALA A 80 0.86 -5.44 7.92
C ALA A 80 1.01 -4.43 9.08
N LEU A 81 -0.12 -3.98 9.64
CA LEU A 81 -0.15 -3.06 10.79
C LEU A 81 0.48 -3.68 12.05
N ALA A 82 0.16 -4.96 12.32
CA ALA A 82 0.74 -5.69 13.45
C ALA A 82 2.24 -5.98 13.28
N ASN A 83 2.79 -5.83 12.07
CA ASN A 83 4.18 -6.12 11.75
C ASN A 83 4.83 -4.95 10.98
N PRO A 84 5.18 -3.83 11.63
CA PRO A 84 5.79 -2.68 10.96
C PRO A 84 7.07 -3.00 10.17
N ALA A 85 7.80 -4.05 10.58
CA ALA A 85 8.95 -4.57 9.85
C ALA A 85 8.61 -5.08 8.43
N ALA A 86 7.35 -5.40 8.16
CA ALA A 86 6.86 -5.71 6.83
C ALA A 86 6.94 -4.49 5.90
N ARG A 87 6.89 -3.25 6.43
CA ARG A 87 7.06 -1.99 5.69
C ARG A 87 6.09 -1.79 4.51
N PHE A 88 4.83 -2.18 4.71
CA PHE A 88 3.74 -1.76 3.84
C PHE A 88 3.19 -0.39 4.27
N ALA A 89 2.47 0.27 3.37
CA ALA A 89 1.66 1.42 3.73
C ALA A 89 0.56 1.00 4.73
N PRO A 90 0.16 1.85 5.69
CA PRO A 90 -0.90 1.55 6.66
C PRO A 90 -2.23 1.13 6.02
N ASP A 91 -2.56 1.69 4.85
CA ASP A 91 -3.77 1.36 4.07
C ASP A 91 -3.41 0.83 2.67
N PHE A 92 -2.41 -0.06 2.57
CA PHE A 92 -1.90 -0.48 1.27
C PHE A 92 -2.96 -1.20 0.40
N THR A 93 -4.03 -1.71 1.02
CA THR A 93 -5.14 -2.36 0.29
C THR A 93 -5.95 -1.37 -0.55
N LEU A 94 -5.93 -0.07 -0.24
CA LEU A 94 -6.54 0.96 -1.07
C LEU A 94 -5.93 1.02 -2.47
N TYR A 95 -4.65 0.64 -2.63
CA TYR A 95 -4.04 0.53 -3.95
C TYR A 95 -4.70 -0.55 -4.81
N VAL A 96 -5.13 -1.67 -4.20
CA VAL A 96 -5.92 -2.71 -4.88
C VAL A 96 -7.30 -2.18 -5.24
N LEU A 97 -7.93 -1.45 -4.32
CA LEU A 97 -9.33 -1.07 -4.45
C LEU A 97 -9.60 0.19 -5.28
N GLN A 98 -8.57 0.99 -5.58
CA GLN A 98 -8.76 2.26 -6.29
C GLN A 98 -9.41 2.14 -7.69
N PRO A 99 -9.28 1.04 -8.47
CA PRO A 99 -10.08 0.88 -9.68
C PRO A 99 -11.59 0.76 -9.39
N LEU A 100 -11.95 0.28 -8.20
CA LEU A 100 -13.32 -0.01 -7.77
C LEU A 100 -13.94 1.13 -6.95
N ASN A 101 -13.13 2.03 -6.39
CA ASN A 101 -13.62 3.15 -5.60
C ASN A 101 -12.81 4.44 -5.84
N SER A 102 -13.45 5.59 -5.69
CA SER A 102 -12.81 6.90 -5.93
C SER A 102 -12.14 7.46 -4.67
N ARG A 103 -11.66 6.59 -3.76
CA ARG A 103 -10.94 7.08 -2.57
C ARG A 103 -9.54 7.56 -2.99
N PRO A 104 -9.06 8.68 -2.41
CA PRO A 104 -7.70 9.12 -2.65
C PRO A 104 -6.71 8.08 -2.14
N PHE A 105 -5.54 7.99 -2.79
CA PHE A 105 -4.45 7.15 -2.27
C PHE A 105 -3.94 7.69 -0.93
N PRO A 106 -3.52 6.79 -0.02
CA PRO A 106 -3.03 7.19 1.29
C PRO A 106 -1.74 8.02 1.16
N LEU A 107 -1.57 8.97 2.09
CA LEU A 107 -0.34 9.73 2.28
C LEU A 107 0.23 9.42 3.67
N PRO A 108 1.55 9.50 3.84
CA PRO A 108 2.17 9.26 5.14
C PRO A 108 1.81 10.35 6.15
N ASP A 109 1.62 9.94 7.40
CA ASP A 109 1.54 10.87 8.53
C ASP A 109 2.87 11.61 8.73
N PRO A 110 2.88 12.83 9.28
CA PRO A 110 4.12 13.52 9.60
C PRO A 110 4.93 12.78 10.69
N LEU A 111 6.24 12.68 10.49
CA LEU A 111 7.20 12.06 11.41
C LEU A 111 7.69 13.01 12.51
N HIS A 112 7.50 14.32 12.31
CA HIS A 112 7.94 15.38 13.24
C HIS A 112 9.41 15.27 13.68
N PRO A 113 10.37 15.29 12.74
CA PRO A 113 11.79 15.23 13.06
C PRO A 113 12.28 16.50 13.75
N VAL A 114 13.12 16.33 14.78
CA VAL A 114 13.75 17.45 15.50
C VAL A 114 14.85 18.11 14.66
N THR A 115 15.58 17.34 13.85
CA THR A 115 16.72 17.86 13.08
C THR A 115 16.34 18.24 11.64
N ARG A 116 16.95 19.32 11.13
CA ARG A 116 16.72 19.81 9.76
C ARG A 116 17.05 18.79 8.68
N GLN A 117 18.03 17.92 8.92
CA GLN A 117 18.41 16.88 7.97
C GLN A 117 17.26 15.89 7.75
N PHE A 118 16.63 15.41 8.84
CA PHE A 118 15.50 14.50 8.76
C PHE A 118 14.24 15.19 8.22
N ALA A 119 13.97 16.46 8.58
CA ALA A 119 12.87 17.23 8.00
C ALA A 119 12.94 17.32 6.45
N ARG A 120 14.16 17.54 5.90
CA ARG A 120 14.37 17.54 4.45
C ARG A 120 14.17 16.16 3.82
N ARG A 121 14.56 15.08 4.52
CA ARG A 121 14.37 13.71 4.03
C ARG A 121 12.90 13.32 4.03
N GLU A 122 12.17 13.69 5.08
CA GLU A 122 10.72 13.51 5.20
C GLU A 122 9.99 14.22 4.06
N ALA A 123 10.23 15.52 3.87
CA ALA A 123 9.59 16.28 2.79
C ALA A 123 9.83 15.64 1.40
N ARG A 124 11.05 15.15 1.15
CA ARG A 124 11.37 14.43 -0.10
C ARG A 124 10.71 13.07 -0.21
N ALA A 125 10.55 12.33 0.89
CA ALA A 125 9.86 11.04 0.88
C ALA A 125 8.36 11.23 0.64
N THR A 126 7.73 12.16 1.36
CA THR A 126 6.30 12.50 1.20
C THR A 126 6.01 13.00 -0.21
N HIS A 127 6.85 13.89 -0.76
CA HIS A 127 6.68 14.38 -2.13
C HIS A 127 6.79 13.26 -3.18
N ARG A 128 7.72 12.30 -3.01
CA ARG A 128 7.85 11.14 -3.91
C ARG A 128 6.61 10.25 -3.88
N ILE A 129 6.05 9.96 -2.70
CA ILE A 129 4.80 9.18 -2.58
C ILE A 129 3.65 9.93 -3.26
N TRP A 130 3.52 11.24 -3.02
CA TRP A 130 2.50 12.07 -3.65
C TRP A 130 2.62 12.07 -5.18
N ALA A 131 3.83 12.24 -5.72
CA ALA A 131 4.07 12.25 -7.16
C ALA A 131 3.68 10.92 -7.81
N HIS A 132 4.08 9.79 -7.21
CA HIS A 132 3.65 8.48 -7.69
C HIS A 132 2.14 8.29 -7.57
N ASN A 133 1.50 8.69 -6.48
CA ASN A 133 0.04 8.60 -6.36
C ASN A 133 -0.66 9.40 -7.49
N ALA A 134 -0.19 10.60 -7.81
CA ALA A 134 -0.73 11.41 -8.90
C ALA A 134 -0.54 10.75 -10.29
N GLU A 135 0.60 10.11 -10.55
CA GLU A 135 0.82 9.31 -11.76
C GLU A 135 -0.17 8.12 -11.84
N GLY A 136 -0.41 7.47 -10.70
CA GLY A 136 -1.34 6.34 -10.59
C GLY A 136 -2.80 6.70 -10.86
N GLU A 137 -3.22 7.90 -10.47
CA GLU A 137 -4.56 8.43 -10.78
C GLU A 137 -4.76 8.68 -12.27
N GLN A 138 -3.70 9.04 -12.99
CA GLN A 138 -3.74 9.32 -14.42
C GLN A 138 -3.55 8.06 -15.29
N LEU A 139 -3.10 6.94 -14.70
CA LEU A 139 -2.87 5.64 -15.38
C LEU A 139 -1.98 5.76 -16.64
N THR A 140 -0.99 6.64 -16.63
CA THR A 140 -0.19 7.01 -17.82
C THR A 140 0.92 6.01 -18.18
N GLY A 141 0.96 4.81 -17.58
CA GLY A 141 2.01 3.80 -17.79
C GLY A 141 1.62 2.39 -17.31
N ASP A 142 2.61 1.49 -17.16
CA ASP A 142 2.40 0.13 -16.63
C ASP A 142 1.95 0.18 -15.16
N PRO A 143 0.70 -0.25 -14.83
CA PRO A 143 0.19 -0.23 -13.47
C PRO A 143 1.01 -1.08 -12.49
N SER A 144 1.65 -2.15 -12.96
CA SER A 144 2.44 -3.03 -12.10
C SER A 144 3.77 -2.37 -11.72
N GLN A 145 4.43 -1.75 -12.69
CA GLN A 145 5.65 -0.97 -12.45
C GLN A 145 5.39 0.21 -11.52
N TRP A 146 4.31 0.97 -11.76
CA TRP A 146 3.89 2.06 -10.88
C TRP A 146 3.69 1.58 -9.43
N LEU A 147 2.98 0.47 -9.24
CA LEU A 147 2.70 -0.05 -7.90
C LEU A 147 3.99 -0.48 -7.18
N ARG A 148 4.95 -1.03 -7.91
CA ARG A 148 6.29 -1.36 -7.37
C ARG A 148 7.04 -0.10 -6.93
N LEU A 149 6.99 0.98 -7.71
CA LEU A 149 7.63 2.25 -7.38
C LEU A 149 7.03 2.90 -6.12
N VAL A 150 5.70 3.00 -6.03
CA VAL A 150 5.06 3.59 -4.85
C VAL A 150 5.28 2.74 -3.59
N MET A 151 5.26 1.42 -3.70
CA MET A 151 5.56 0.53 -2.56
C MET A 151 7.03 0.58 -2.13
N ALA A 152 7.95 0.83 -3.06
CA ALA A 152 9.34 1.11 -2.72
C ALA A 152 9.48 2.46 -1.98
N ALA A 153 8.77 3.50 -2.42
CA ALA A 153 8.75 4.78 -1.73
C ALA A 153 8.18 4.68 -0.31
N TRP A 154 7.11 3.89 -0.11
CA TRP A 154 6.57 3.58 1.22
C TRP A 154 7.56 2.83 2.12
N ARG A 155 8.28 1.85 1.57
CA ARG A 155 9.32 1.13 2.31
C ARG A 155 10.44 2.08 2.77
N ASP A 156 10.86 3.00 1.89
CA ASP A 156 11.88 4.00 2.21
C ASP A 156 11.37 4.98 3.28
N TRP A 157 10.10 5.39 3.21
CA TRP A 157 9.46 6.22 4.23
C TRP A 157 9.37 5.49 5.57
N ALA A 158 8.96 4.22 5.60
CA ALA A 158 8.90 3.42 6.83
C ALA A 158 10.30 3.23 7.45
N THR A 159 11.34 3.16 6.62
CA THR A 159 12.73 3.12 7.10
C THR A 159 13.12 4.47 7.73
N LEU A 160 12.77 5.58 7.07
CA LEU A 160 12.97 6.92 7.61
C LEU A 160 12.24 7.14 8.94
N ALA A 161 11.02 6.61 9.09
CA ALA A 161 10.25 6.70 10.33
C ALA A 161 11.02 6.15 11.53
N VAL A 162 11.61 4.96 11.38
CA VAL A 162 12.44 4.33 12.42
C VAL A 162 13.69 5.17 12.71
N GLU A 163 14.35 5.69 11.69
CA GLU A 163 15.53 6.53 11.88
C GLU A 163 15.20 7.84 12.62
N VAL A 164 14.06 8.46 12.30
CA VAL A 164 13.57 9.68 12.99
C VAL A 164 13.20 9.38 14.43
N GLU A 165 12.54 8.25 14.71
CA GLU A 165 12.22 7.83 16.07
C GLU A 165 13.50 7.69 16.92
N VAL A 166 14.51 7.01 16.38
CA VAL A 166 15.81 6.84 17.04
C VAL A 166 16.53 8.18 17.24
N ASP A 167 16.53 9.08 16.26
CA ASP A 167 17.15 10.40 16.37
C ASP A 167 16.43 11.28 17.41
N ASN A 168 15.09 11.32 17.36
CA ASN A 168 14.26 12.05 18.32
C ASN A 168 14.41 11.50 19.76
N ALA A 169 14.72 10.20 19.90
CA ALA A 169 14.96 9.57 21.19
C ALA A 169 16.32 9.92 21.82
N ARG A 170 17.25 10.55 21.09
CA ARG A 170 18.57 10.92 21.63
C ARG A 170 18.44 11.95 22.76
N PRO A 171 19.25 11.86 23.83
CA PRO A 171 19.15 12.77 24.98
C PRO A 171 19.19 14.26 24.62
N ASP A 172 20.06 14.64 23.69
CA ASP A 172 20.22 16.04 23.27
C ASP A 172 18.99 16.56 22.51
N ASN A 173 18.36 15.72 21.69
CA ASN A 173 17.17 16.06 20.92
C ASN A 173 15.90 16.05 21.77
N ARG A 174 15.81 15.18 22.79
CA ARG A 174 14.69 15.17 23.75
C ARG A 174 14.60 16.47 24.54
N ARG A 175 15.75 17.07 24.88
CA ARG A 175 15.81 18.36 25.61
C ARG A 175 15.45 19.56 24.73
N ALA A 176 15.56 19.42 23.41
CA ALA A 176 15.25 20.47 22.44
C ALA A 176 13.79 20.43 21.95
N ARG A 177 12.98 19.45 22.39
CA ARG A 177 11.55 19.38 22.09
C ARG A 177 10.79 20.35 23.03
N PRO A 178 10.06 21.34 22.49
CA PRO A 178 9.27 22.27 23.28
C PRO A 178 8.08 21.59 23.98
#